data_AF-A0A930GW74-F1
#
_entry.id   AF-A0A930GW74-F1
#
_cell.length_a   1.000
_cell.length_b   1.000
_cell.length_c   1.000
_cell.angle_alpha   90.00
_cell.angle_beta   90.00
_cell.angle_gamma   90.00
#
_symmetry.space_group_name_H-M   'P 1'
#
loop_
_entity.id
_entity.type
_entity.pdbx_description
1 polymer ?
#
loop_
_entity_poly.entity_id
_entity_poly.type
_entity_poly.pdbx_seq_one_letter_code
_entity_poly.pdbx_strand_id
1 'polypeptide(L)' 'MNTVLRVNDTARVMGVSRATIWNWANPKSRHHRPDFPKPIKLSENITGWLSSEIEEYLGKLAAKREEQAN' A
#
# COMPACT_ATOMS: atom_id res chain seq x y z
N MET A 1 13.99 -2.81 -10.50
CA MET A 1 14.58 -1.73 -9.68
C MET A 1 13.68 -1.54 -8.47
N ASN A 2 14.19 -1.76 -7.26
CA ASN A 2 13.36 -1.72 -6.05
C ASN A 2 13.54 -0.36 -5.37
N THR A 3 12.69 0.60 -5.73
CA THR A 3 12.67 1.94 -5.12
C THR A 3 11.69 1.97 -3.95
N VAL A 4 12.06 2.66 -2.87
CA VAL A 4 11.19 2.88 -1.72
C VAL A 4 10.41 4.18 -1.93
N LEU A 5 9.09 4.06 -1.97
CA LEU A 5 8.12 5.15 -2.06
C LEU A 5 7.76 5.64 -0.66
N ARG A 6 7.71 6.96 -0.45
CA ARG A 6 7.18 7.51 0.81
C ARG A 6 5.66 7.54 0.77
N VAL A 7 5.03 7.78 1.92
CA VAL A 7 3.55 7.85 2.04
C VAL A 7 2.91 8.80 1.01
N ASN A 8 3.57 9.90 0.65
CA ASN A 8 3.09 10.84 -0.36
C ASN A 8 3.08 10.22 -1.77
N ASP A 9 4.14 9.51 -2.14
CA ASP A 9 4.25 8.86 -3.45
C ASP A 9 3.30 7.69 -3.52
N THR A 10 3.24 6.87 -2.47
CA THR A 10 2.29 5.78 -2.33
C THR A 10 0.85 6.28 -2.44
N ALA A 11 0.52 7.39 -1.76
CA ALA A 11 -0.79 8.04 -1.84
C ALA A 11 -1.10 8.51 -3.26
N ARG A 12 -0.12 9.08 -3.96
CA ARG A 12 -0.25 9.54 -5.35
C ARG A 12 -0.46 8.38 -6.32
N VAL A 13 0.32 7.31 -6.21
CA VAL A 13 0.23 6.11 -7.05
C VAL A 13 -1.13 5.42 -6.85
N MET A 14 -1.57 5.30 -5.60
CA MET A 14 -2.85 4.66 -5.27
C MET A 14 -4.06 5.59 -5.47
N GLY A 15 -3.85 6.89 -5.69
CA GLY A 15 -4.93 7.89 -5.81
C GLY A 15 -5.73 8.10 -4.52
N VAL A 16 -5.15 7.86 -3.34
CA VAL A 16 -5.83 7.96 -2.04
C VAL A 16 -5.13 8.95 -1.11
N SER A 17 -5.79 9.29 0.00
CA SER A 17 -5.16 10.14 1.02
C SER A 17 -4.08 9.40 1.82
N ARG A 18 -3.11 10.16 2.35
CA ARG A 18 -2.06 9.63 3.25
C ARG A 18 -2.64 8.94 4.49
N ALA A 19 -3.75 9.47 5.02
CA ALA A 19 -4.46 8.89 6.15
C ALA A 19 -5.05 7.52 5.79
N THR A 20 -5.56 7.37 4.57
CA THR A 20 -6.05 6.09 4.05
C THR A 20 -4.92 5.05 4.01
N ILE A 21 -3.73 5.45 3.54
CA ILE A 21 -2.55 4.57 3.49
C ILE A 21 -2.14 4.13 4.90
N TRP A 22 -2.07 5.06 5.86
CA TRP A 22 -1.79 4.73 7.25
C TRP A 22 -2.86 3.83 7.87
N ASN A 23 -4.13 4.04 7.55
CA ASN A 23 -5.22 3.18 8.00
C ASN A 23 -5.11 1.75 7.44
N TRP A 24 -4.71 1.61 6.18
CA TRP A 24 -4.51 0.29 5.58
C TRP A 24 -3.30 -0.43 6.18
N ALA A 25 -2.19 0.30 6.39
CA ALA A 25 -0.97 -0.23 6.98
C ALA A 25 -1.10 -0.55 8.48
N ASN A 26 -2.04 0.08 9.19
CA ASN A 26 -2.19 -0.09 10.63
C ASN A 26 -3.08 -1.31 10.95
N PRO A 27 -2.55 -2.38 11.56
CA PRO A 27 -3.32 -3.58 11.91
C PRO A 27 -4.40 -3.33 12.96
N LYS A 28 -4.33 -2.20 13.69
CA LYS A 28 -5.35 -1.81 14.66
C LYS A 28 -6.53 -1.06 14.03
N SER A 29 -6.43 -0.66 12.77
CA SER A 29 -7.52 0.05 12.10
C SER A 29 -8.56 -0.94 11.60
N ARG A 30 -9.85 -0.58 11.68
CA ARG A 30 -10.97 -1.35 11.09
C ARG A 30 -10.81 -1.55 9.58
N HIS A 31 -10.04 -0.68 8.93
CA HIS A 31 -9.74 -0.72 7.51
C HIS A 31 -8.37 -1.32 7.22
N HIS A 32 -7.76 -2.04 8.17
CA HIS A 32 -6.53 -2.77 7.90
C HIS A 32 -6.74 -3.73 6.73
N ARG A 33 -5.88 -3.63 5.74
CA ARG A 33 -5.87 -4.54 4.60
C ARG A 33 -4.63 -5.39 4.71
N PRO A 34 -4.74 -6.70 5.00
CA PRO A 34 -3.59 -7.59 5.05
C PRO A 34 -2.94 -7.73 3.67
N ASP A 35 -3.68 -7.44 2.61
CA ASP A 35 -3.20 -7.41 1.24
C ASP A 35 -2.31 -6.19 0.94
N PHE A 36 -2.41 -5.10 1.73
CA PHE A 36 -1.64 -3.88 1.50
C PHE A 36 -0.18 -4.05 1.95
N PRO A 37 0.80 -3.55 1.18
CA PRO A 37 2.21 -3.73 1.51
C PRO A 37 2.57 -3.13 2.86
N LYS A 38 3.45 -3.84 3.56
CA LYS A 38 3.84 -3.47 4.91
C LYS A 38 4.73 -2.23 4.88
N PRO A 39 4.51 -1.26 5.77
CA PRO A 39 5.41 -0.13 5.90
C PRO A 39 6.80 -0.61 6.33
N ILE A 40 7.82 -0.27 5.55
CA ILE A 40 9.22 -0.53 5.86
C ILE A 40 9.79 0.71 6.54
N LYS A 41 10.30 0.53 7.76
CA LYS A 41 11.09 1.57 8.43
C LYS A 41 12.50 1.59 7.85
N LEU A 42 12.85 2.65 7.15
CA LEU A 42 14.22 2.93 6.71
C LEU A 42 15.05 3.60 7.81
N SER A 43 14.42 4.37 8.69
CA SER A 43 15.06 5.06 9.83
C SER A 43 14.01 5.42 10.89
N GLU A 44 14.43 5.96 12.04
CA GLU A 44 13.53 6.34 13.15
C GLU A 44 12.31 7.16 12.71
N ASN A 45 12.48 8.10 11.78
CA ASN A 45 11.42 8.97 11.29
C ASN A 45 11.00 8.71 9.83
N ILE A 46 11.60 7.70 9.17
CA ILE A 46 11.37 7.45 7.75
C ILE A 46 10.73 6.08 7.59
N THR A 47 9.45 6.12 7.19
CA THR A 47 8.68 4.95 6.79
C THR A 47 8.35 5.06 5.30
N GLY A 48 8.57 3.98 4.56
CA GLY A 48 8.28 3.89 3.14
C GLY A 48 7.73 2.52 2.75
N TRP A 49 7.35 2.38 1.49
CA TRP A 49 6.81 1.18 0.89
C TRP A 49 7.62 0.81 -0.33
N LEU A 50 7.78 -0.47 -0.63
CA LEU A 50 8.44 -0.88 -1.87
C LEU A 50 7.50 -0.62 -3.06
N SER A 51 8.03 0.00 -4.12
CA SER A 51 7.28 0.17 -5.38
C SER A 51 6.78 -1.16 -5.92
N SER A 52 7.65 -2.19 -5.89
CA SER A 52 7.31 -3.55 -6.34
C SER A 52 6.09 -4.11 -5.60
N GLU A 53 6.01 -3.94 -4.28
CA GLU A 53 4.87 -4.47 -3.53
C GLU A 53 3.59 -3.67 -3.75
N ILE A 54 3.69 -2.36 -4.01
CA ILE A 54 2.53 -1.52 -4.38
C ILE A 54 1.98 -1.93 -5.74
N GLU A 55 2.86 -2.17 -6.71
CA GLU A 55 2.48 -2.66 -8.05
C GLU A 55 1.86 -4.05 -7.97
N GLU A 56 2.46 -4.97 -7.21
CA GLU A 56 1.89 -6.29 -6.95
C GLU A 56 0.51 -6.20 -6.28
N TYR A 57 0.32 -5.30 -5.32
CA TYR A 57 -0.97 -5.09 -4.68
C TYR A 57 -2.04 -4.56 -5.65
N LEU A 58 -1.68 -3.62 -6.52
CA LEU A 58 -2.56 -3.16 -7.60
C LEU A 58 -2.92 -4.30 -8.55
N GLY A 59 -1.96 -5.17 -8.89
CA GLY A 59 -2.20 -6.39 -9.67
C GLY A 59 -3.17 -7.35 -8.98
N LYS A 60 -3.00 -7.61 -7.67
CA LYS A 60 -3.93 -8.43 -6.88
C LYS A 60 -5.33 -7.83 -6.81
N LEU A 61 -5.44 -6.50 -6.68
CA LEU A 61 -6.73 -5.81 -6.72
C LEU A 61 -7.42 -5.95 -8.08
N ALA A 62 -6.66 -5.86 -9.17
CA ALA A 62 -7.18 -6.08 -10.52
C ALA A 62 -7.66 -7.52 -10.71
N ALA A 63 -6.88 -8.52 -10.29
CA ALA A 63 -7.28 -9.92 -10.34
C ALA A 63 -8.54 -10.20 -9.49
N LYS A 64 -8.59 -9.64 -8.27
CA LYS A 64 -9.76 -9.77 -7.37
C LYS A 64 -11.02 -9.10 -7.95
N ARG A 65 -10.87 -8.09 -8.82
CA ARG A 65 -11.99 -7.48 -9.55
C ARG A 65 -12.55 -8.43 -10.61
N GLU A 66 -11.71 -9.17 -11.32
CA GLU A 66 -12.16 -10.16 -12.31
C GLU A 66 -12.89 -11.33 -11.64
N GLU A 67 -12.42 -11.76 -10.47
CA GLU A 67 -13.02 -12.88 -9.73
C GLU A 67 -14.38 -12.55 -9.09
N GLN A 68 -14.68 -11.27 -8.84
CA GLN A 68 -16.01 -10.84 -8.38
C GLN A 68 -17.01 -10.58 -9.52
N ALA A 69 -16.55 -10.60 -10.77
CA ALA A 69 -17.37 -10.32 -11.96
C ALA A 69 -17.86 -11.61 -12.67
N ASN A 70 -17.53 -12.80 -12.15
CA ASN A 70 -17.95 -14.11 -12.66
C ASN A 70 -18.81 -14.85 -11.63
#